data_AF-G0R332-F1
#
_entry.id   AF-G0R332-F1
#
_cell.length_a   1.000
_cell.length_b   1.000
_cell.length_c   1.000
_cell.angle_alpha   90.00
_cell.angle_beta   90.00
_cell.angle_gamma   90.00
#
_symmetry.space_group_name_H-M   'P 1'
#
loop_
_entity.id
_entity.type
_entity.pdbx_description
1 polymer ?
#
loop_
_entity_poly.entity_id
_entity_poly.type
_entity_poly.pdbx_seq_one_letter_code
_entity_poly.pdbx_strand_id
1 'polypeptide(L)'
;MTGIIGAFQKNQWNNQLGYQGDSQNFLFTLHPKFQCFYPYEGQGGTFYSYMNNKEINKSKYQVGMGFGGDDNFKKYRLWIDKEITEKSYVNCFDLTYGGGNLLPKSSETKLDIKIMEIWGIGSEENLIFQQEYRENERRELERMRKVDKKAMWDNGFVQNNMLGKLTSYKDQMREEVKRPDQDEQIQ
;
A
#
# COMPACT_ATOMS: atom_id res chain seq x y z
N MET A 1 14.03 -26.48 5.82
CA MET A 1 12.83 -27.36 5.84
C MET A 1 11.82 -26.75 4.90
N THR A 2 11.26 -27.55 3.99
CA THR A 2 10.36 -27.05 2.95
C THR A 2 8.92 -27.44 3.31
N GLY A 3 7.99 -26.51 3.16
CA GLY A 3 6.58 -26.73 3.38
C GLY A 3 5.76 -25.97 2.36
N ILE A 4 4.51 -26.40 2.18
CA ILE A 4 3.54 -25.72 1.33
C ILE A 4 2.42 -25.29 2.25
N ILE A 5 2.24 -23.99 2.38
CA ILE A 5 1.22 -23.36 3.22
C ILE A 5 0.48 -22.33 2.39
N GLY A 6 -0.72 -21.96 2.83
CA GLY A 6 -1.48 -20.95 2.15
C GLY A 6 -2.68 -20.49 2.94
N ALA A 7 -3.46 -19.64 2.29
CA ALA A 7 -4.69 -19.09 2.79
C ALA A 7 -5.75 -19.14 1.71
N PHE A 8 -6.99 -19.40 2.13
CA PHE A 8 -8.17 -19.23 1.31
C PHE A 8 -8.91 -17.98 1.77
N GLN A 9 -9.29 -17.14 0.80
CA GLN A 9 -10.15 -16.00 1.02
C GLN A 9 -11.30 -16.06 0.03
N LYS A 10 -12.53 -15.99 0.56
CA LYS A 10 -13.74 -16.06 -0.25
C LYS A 10 -13.99 -14.77 -1.04
N ASN A 11 -13.84 -13.64 -0.36
CA ASN A 11 -14.23 -12.33 -0.89
C ASN A 11 -13.08 -11.66 -1.66
N GLN A 12 -13.41 -10.76 -2.58
CA GLN A 12 -12.42 -9.97 -3.30
C GLN A 12 -11.46 -9.24 -2.34
N TRP A 13 -10.17 -9.23 -2.69
CA TRP A 13 -9.16 -8.46 -1.97
C TRP A 13 -9.31 -6.97 -2.24
N ASN A 14 -9.34 -6.20 -1.15
CA ASN A 14 -9.33 -4.76 -1.17
C ASN A 14 -8.03 -4.24 -0.55
N ASN A 15 -7.44 -3.23 -1.18
CA ASN A 15 -6.31 -2.50 -0.61
C ASN A 15 -6.83 -1.45 0.38
N GLN A 16 -6.75 -1.74 1.69
CA GLN A 16 -7.36 -0.91 2.72
C GLN A 16 -6.60 -0.94 4.05
N LEU A 17 -6.78 0.10 4.86
CA LEU A 17 -6.18 0.22 6.19
C LEU A 17 -7.03 -0.47 7.26
N GLY A 18 -7.29 -1.76 7.08
CA GLY A 18 -8.12 -2.54 7.99
C GLY A 18 -8.22 -4.01 7.60
N TYR A 19 -8.66 -4.84 8.54
CA TYR A 19 -8.93 -6.24 8.26
C TYR A 19 -10.15 -6.41 7.35
N GLN A 20 -10.18 -7.49 6.58
CA GLN A 20 -11.22 -7.86 5.63
C GLN A 20 -11.44 -9.37 5.64
N GLY A 21 -12.55 -9.83 5.06
CA GLY A 21 -12.93 -11.24 4.99
C GLY A 21 -14.02 -11.59 5.99
N ASP A 22 -14.32 -12.89 6.07
CA ASP A 22 -15.34 -13.45 6.95
C ASP A 22 -14.89 -14.81 7.51
N SER A 23 -15.77 -15.47 8.26
CA SER A 23 -15.51 -16.77 8.89
C SER A 23 -15.26 -17.92 7.90
N GLN A 24 -15.46 -17.70 6.60
CA GLN A 24 -15.16 -18.69 5.57
C GLN A 24 -13.72 -18.62 5.07
N ASN A 25 -12.95 -17.59 5.46
CA ASN A 25 -11.49 -17.58 5.23
C ASN A 25 -10.85 -18.67 6.08
N PHE A 26 -9.81 -19.34 5.60
CA PHE A 26 -9.05 -20.31 6.40
C PHE A 26 -7.59 -20.37 5.96
N LEU A 27 -6.72 -20.80 6.86
CA LEU A 27 -5.33 -21.12 6.53
C LEU A 27 -5.18 -22.61 6.32
N PHE A 28 -4.18 -23.01 5.56
CA PHE A 28 -3.88 -24.41 5.37
C PHE A 28 -2.39 -24.68 5.26
N THR A 29 -2.03 -25.92 5.57
CA THR A 29 -0.76 -26.53 5.20
C THR A 29 -1.07 -27.74 4.33
N LEU A 30 -0.35 -27.90 3.22
CA LEU A 30 -0.44 -29.05 2.31
C LEU A 30 0.71 -30.03 2.54
N HIS A 31 1.91 -29.53 2.85
CA HIS A 31 3.11 -30.32 3.10
C HIS A 31 3.82 -29.86 4.38
N PRO A 32 4.22 -30.78 5.28
CA PRO A 32 4.28 -32.24 5.08
C PRO A 32 2.99 -33.01 5.39
N LYS A 33 2.03 -32.38 6.07
CA LYS A 33 0.73 -33.00 6.39
C LYS A 33 -0.37 -31.99 6.09
N PHE A 34 -1.42 -32.44 5.41
CA PHE A 34 -2.58 -31.60 5.15
C PHE A 34 -3.32 -31.25 6.44
N GLN A 35 -3.57 -29.95 6.66
CA GLN A 35 -4.39 -29.45 7.76
C GLN A 35 -4.96 -28.07 7.41
N CYS A 36 -6.23 -27.84 7.73
CA CYS A 36 -6.87 -26.53 7.67
C CYS A 36 -7.02 -25.92 9.08
N PHE A 37 -6.94 -24.59 9.14
CA PHE A 37 -7.14 -23.78 10.34
C PHE A 37 -8.26 -22.78 10.04
N TYR A 38 -9.45 -23.07 10.57
CA TYR A 38 -10.61 -22.22 10.40
C TYR A 38 -10.70 -21.18 11.52
N PRO A 39 -11.29 -20.01 11.26
CA PRO A 39 -11.66 -19.08 12.30
C PRO A 39 -12.60 -19.75 13.29
N TYR A 40 -12.47 -19.41 14.58
CA TYR A 40 -13.35 -19.93 15.64
C TYR A 40 -14.78 -19.38 15.56
N GLU A 41 -15.50 -19.60 14.45
CA GLU A 41 -16.92 -19.28 14.25
C GLU A 41 -17.37 -17.91 14.82
N GLY A 42 -16.52 -16.88 14.73
CA GLY A 42 -16.79 -15.54 15.26
C GLY A 42 -16.64 -15.36 16.78
N GLN A 43 -16.27 -16.41 17.52
CA GLN A 43 -15.83 -16.34 18.93
C GLN A 43 -14.35 -15.95 19.08
N GLY A 44 -13.57 -16.11 18.00
CA GLY A 44 -12.22 -15.60 17.86
C GLY A 44 -12.18 -14.13 17.40
N GLY A 45 -10.97 -13.60 17.20
CA GLY A 45 -10.78 -12.26 16.62
C GLY A 45 -11.31 -12.18 15.18
N THR A 46 -11.81 -11.01 14.77
CA THR A 46 -12.34 -10.75 13.41
C THR A 46 -11.25 -10.30 12.42
N PHE A 47 -9.98 -10.59 12.73
CA PHE A 47 -8.80 -10.15 12.00
C PHE A 47 -8.44 -11.11 10.85
N TYR A 48 -9.41 -11.46 10.00
CA TYR A 48 -9.24 -12.54 9.03
C TYR A 48 -8.08 -12.31 8.07
N SER A 49 -8.10 -11.21 7.32
CA SER A 49 -7.07 -10.93 6.31
C SER A 49 -6.79 -9.44 6.20
N TYR A 50 -5.59 -9.09 5.77
CA TYR A 50 -5.09 -7.72 5.69
C TYR A 50 -4.27 -7.55 4.41
N MET A 51 -4.48 -6.45 3.70
CA MET A 51 -3.67 -6.09 2.54
C MET A 51 -3.55 -4.58 2.46
N ASN A 52 -2.30 -4.12 2.46
CA ASN A 52 -1.97 -2.72 2.26
C ASN A 52 -0.73 -2.61 1.36
N ASN A 53 -0.86 -1.87 0.27
CA ASN A 53 0.24 -1.59 -0.65
C ASN A 53 0.80 -0.15 -0.54
N LYS A 54 0.28 0.67 0.39
CA LYS A 54 0.68 2.07 0.56
C LYS A 54 1.47 2.26 1.85
N GLU A 55 2.69 2.76 1.71
CA GLU A 55 3.49 3.22 2.84
C GLU A 55 2.96 4.57 3.32
N ILE A 56 2.66 4.67 4.61
CA ILE A 56 2.20 5.90 5.25
C ILE A 56 3.18 6.24 6.37
N ASN A 57 3.82 7.39 6.25
CA ASN A 57 4.85 7.82 7.19
C ASN A 57 4.31 7.86 8.63
N LYS A 58 5.05 7.27 9.57
CA LYS A 58 4.70 7.13 11.00
C LYS A 58 3.37 6.41 11.28
N SER A 59 2.85 5.62 10.34
CA SER A 59 1.63 4.86 10.54
C SER A 59 1.88 3.51 11.22
N LYS A 60 0.87 3.01 11.94
CA LYS A 60 0.91 1.64 12.50
C LYS A 60 0.77 0.56 11.41
N TYR A 61 0.11 0.90 10.30
CA TYR A 61 -0.21 0.02 9.19
C TYR A 61 1.04 -0.33 8.38
N GLN A 62 1.32 -1.63 8.26
CA GLN A 62 2.49 -2.14 7.54
C GLN A 62 2.16 -2.38 6.07
N VAL A 63 3.14 -2.27 5.18
CA VAL A 63 2.96 -2.65 3.77
C VAL A 63 3.20 -4.15 3.63
N GLY A 64 2.22 -4.86 3.07
CA GLY A 64 2.26 -6.31 2.91
C GLY A 64 0.88 -6.95 2.97
N MET A 65 0.88 -8.28 3.12
CA MET A 65 -0.30 -9.11 3.24
C MET A 65 -0.23 -9.92 4.53
N GLY A 66 -1.33 -9.95 5.27
CA GLY A 66 -1.41 -10.64 6.55
C GLY A 66 -2.68 -11.45 6.67
N PHE A 67 -2.62 -12.54 7.43
CA PHE A 67 -3.77 -13.32 7.85
C PHE A 67 -3.73 -13.46 9.36
N GLY A 68 -4.88 -13.33 10.02
CA GLY A 68 -4.96 -13.27 11.47
C GLY A 68 -4.37 -11.96 11.97
N GLY A 69 -4.31 -11.79 13.29
CA GLY A 69 -3.45 -10.77 13.87
C GLY A 69 -3.96 -10.15 15.15
N ASP A 70 -3.70 -8.85 15.30
CA ASP A 70 -4.04 -8.05 16.47
C ASP A 70 -4.53 -6.63 16.10
N ASP A 71 -5.09 -5.92 17.09
CA ASP A 71 -5.59 -4.54 16.92
C ASP A 71 -4.49 -3.52 16.54
N ASN A 72 -3.22 -3.89 16.75
CA ASN A 72 -2.07 -3.06 16.50
C ASN A 72 -1.48 -3.25 15.10
N PHE A 73 -1.95 -4.23 14.32
CA PHE A 73 -1.43 -4.58 12.99
C PHE A 73 0.07 -4.89 13.04
N LYS A 74 0.54 -5.51 14.13
CA LYS A 74 1.96 -5.84 14.37
C LYS A 74 2.26 -7.31 14.34
N LYS A 75 1.29 -8.14 14.71
CA LYS A 75 1.41 -9.60 14.70
C LYS A 75 0.37 -10.19 13.77
N TYR A 76 0.77 -11.20 13.02
CA TYR A 76 -0.10 -11.96 12.13
C TYR A 76 0.13 -13.45 12.32
N ARG A 77 -0.84 -14.25 11.91
CA ARG A 77 -0.69 -15.70 11.85
C ARG A 77 0.23 -16.13 10.71
N LEU A 78 0.03 -15.50 9.56
CA LEU A 78 0.87 -15.59 8.38
C LEU A 78 1.07 -14.16 7.89
N TRP A 79 2.33 -13.76 7.74
CA TRP A 79 2.71 -12.46 7.22
C TRP A 79 3.60 -12.62 5.99
N ILE A 80 3.26 -11.89 4.94
CA ILE A 80 4.04 -11.73 3.72
C ILE A 80 4.38 -10.25 3.62
N ASP A 81 5.66 -9.93 3.75
CA ASP A 81 6.11 -8.55 3.71
C ASP A 81 6.15 -8.01 2.27
N LYS A 82 6.40 -6.70 2.14
CA LYS A 82 6.43 -6.01 0.84
C LYS A 82 7.42 -6.61 -0.16
N GLU A 83 8.55 -7.14 0.32
CA GLU A 83 9.61 -7.74 -0.51
C GLU A 83 9.46 -9.26 -0.63
N ILE A 84 8.40 -9.83 -0.03
CA ILE A 84 8.08 -11.26 0.09
C ILE A 84 9.12 -12.09 0.88
N THR A 85 10.37 -11.62 0.98
CA THR A 85 11.54 -12.42 1.32
C THR A 85 12.21 -12.03 2.64
N GLU A 86 12.13 -10.77 3.07
CA GLU A 86 12.98 -10.30 4.18
C GLU A 86 12.36 -10.52 5.57
N LYS A 87 11.07 -10.25 5.67
CA LYS A 87 10.35 -10.18 6.95
C LYS A 87 9.06 -10.97 6.95
N SER A 88 8.83 -11.83 5.95
CA SER A 88 7.73 -12.79 5.95
C SER A 88 7.90 -13.84 7.05
N TYR A 89 6.82 -14.20 7.73
CA TYR A 89 6.86 -15.14 8.85
C TYR A 89 5.53 -15.88 9.07
N VAL A 90 5.58 -16.94 9.87
CA VAL A 90 4.40 -17.62 10.45
C VAL A 90 4.49 -17.68 11.97
N ASN A 91 3.34 -17.62 12.63
CA ASN A 91 3.18 -17.85 14.06
C ASN A 91 2.35 -19.10 14.34
N CYS A 92 2.51 -19.67 15.53
CA CYS A 92 1.76 -20.86 15.96
C CYS A 92 0.43 -20.58 16.67
N PHE A 93 0.14 -19.30 16.92
CA PHE A 93 -1.11 -18.89 17.56
C PHE A 93 -1.53 -17.48 17.10
N ASP A 94 -2.83 -17.29 16.94
CA ASP A 94 -3.52 -16.00 16.91
C ASP A 94 -4.97 -16.19 17.38
N LEU A 95 -5.67 -15.08 17.66
CA LEU A 95 -7.06 -15.16 18.16
C LEU A 95 -8.08 -15.48 17.08
N THR A 96 -7.77 -15.33 15.79
CA THR A 96 -8.68 -15.63 14.69
C THR A 96 -8.62 -17.11 14.33
N TYR A 97 -7.45 -17.63 13.94
CA TYR A 97 -7.29 -19.01 13.45
C TYR A 97 -6.83 -20.01 14.51
N GLY A 98 -6.58 -19.56 15.74
CA GLY A 98 -6.29 -20.42 16.87
C GLY A 98 -4.88 -20.99 16.90
N GLY A 99 -4.71 -22.07 17.66
CA GLY A 99 -3.42 -22.73 17.86
C GLY A 99 -3.08 -23.76 16.79
N GLY A 100 -1.78 -23.96 16.57
CA GLY A 100 -1.22 -25.05 15.76
C GLY A 100 -0.12 -24.56 14.84
N ASN A 101 0.61 -25.46 14.19
CA ASN A 101 1.76 -25.07 13.39
C ASN A 101 1.46 -25.15 11.88
N LEU A 102 1.65 -24.06 11.15
CA LEU A 102 1.57 -24.06 9.68
C LEU A 102 2.76 -24.81 9.06
N LEU A 103 3.93 -24.78 9.72
CA LEU A 103 5.14 -25.49 9.33
C LEU A 103 5.64 -26.37 10.50
N PRO A 104 6.37 -27.47 10.28
CA PRO A 104 6.71 -28.46 11.32
C PRO A 104 7.61 -27.97 12.48
N LYS A 105 7.92 -26.68 12.53
CA LYS A 105 8.40 -25.94 13.71
C LYS A 105 7.71 -24.58 13.68
N SER A 106 7.14 -24.12 14.78
CA SER A 106 7.08 -22.68 15.03
C SER A 106 6.52 -22.36 16.41
N SER A 107 7.18 -21.48 17.14
CA SER A 107 6.51 -20.43 17.92
C SER A 107 6.37 -19.18 17.05
N GLU A 108 7.49 -18.79 16.40
CA GLU A 108 7.60 -17.84 15.30
C GLU A 108 8.66 -18.37 14.31
N THR A 109 8.41 -18.36 13.00
CA THR A 109 9.36 -18.85 12.00
C THR A 109 9.39 -17.94 10.79
N LYS A 110 10.56 -17.39 10.50
CA LYS A 110 10.81 -16.60 9.27
C LYS A 110 10.66 -17.49 8.04
N LEU A 111 10.02 -16.94 7.02
CA LEU A 111 9.79 -17.61 5.75
C LEU A 111 10.85 -17.18 4.72
N ASP A 112 11.44 -18.17 4.07
CA ASP A 112 12.20 -18.01 2.82
C ASP A 112 11.30 -18.49 1.68
N ILE A 113 10.43 -17.61 1.20
CA ILE A 113 9.40 -17.93 0.21
C ILE A 113 10.07 -18.15 -1.16
N LYS A 114 10.05 -19.40 -1.64
CA LYS A 114 10.62 -19.76 -2.95
C LYS A 114 9.68 -19.50 -4.11
N ILE A 115 8.40 -19.80 -3.92
CA ILE A 115 7.34 -19.70 -4.93
C ILE A 115 6.08 -19.23 -4.21
N MET A 116 5.36 -18.30 -4.83
CA MET A 116 4.05 -17.86 -4.39
C MET A 116 3.11 -17.88 -5.58
N GLU A 117 1.98 -18.57 -5.42
CA GLU A 117 0.95 -18.70 -6.44
C GLU A 117 -0.37 -18.21 -5.87
N ILE A 118 -1.16 -17.53 -6.72
CA ILE A 118 -2.50 -17.05 -6.36
C ILE A 118 -3.46 -17.66 -7.36
N TRP A 119 -4.38 -18.47 -6.84
CA TRP A 119 -5.37 -19.17 -7.63
C TRP A 119 -6.75 -18.53 -7.41
N GLY A 120 -7.38 -18.10 -8.50
CA GLY A 120 -8.76 -17.62 -8.49
C GLY A 120 -9.68 -18.65 -9.13
N ILE A 121 -10.85 -18.87 -8.54
CA ILE A 121 -11.93 -19.63 -9.18
C ILE A 121 -12.81 -18.59 -9.88
N GLY A 122 -12.69 -18.50 -11.19
CA GLY A 122 -13.41 -17.53 -12.02
C GLY A 122 -14.33 -18.20 -13.03
N SER A 123 -15.53 -17.66 -13.19
CA SER A 123 -16.30 -17.79 -14.43
C SER A 123 -15.76 -16.81 -15.48
N GLU A 124 -16.22 -16.94 -16.73
CA GLU A 124 -15.92 -15.97 -17.79
C GLU A 124 -16.38 -14.55 -17.41
N GLU A 125 -17.51 -14.42 -16.70
CA GLU A 125 -17.99 -13.15 -16.14
C GLU A 125 -17.00 -12.53 -15.15
N ASN A 126 -16.41 -13.34 -14.26
CA ASN A 126 -15.39 -12.86 -13.31
C ASN A 126 -14.13 -12.39 -14.06
N LEU A 127 -13.79 -13.03 -15.18
CA LEU A 127 -12.66 -12.60 -16.01
C LEU A 127 -12.94 -11.24 -16.66
N ILE A 128 -14.13 -11.04 -17.21
CA ILE A 128 -14.56 -9.75 -17.79
C ILE A 128 -14.52 -8.66 -16.72
N PHE A 129 -15.13 -8.89 -15.55
CA PHE A 129 -15.12 -7.93 -14.45
C PHE A 129 -13.70 -7.56 -14.00
N GLN A 130 -12.80 -8.56 -13.93
CA GLN A 130 -11.39 -8.34 -13.60
C GLN A 130 -10.65 -7.52 -14.69
N GLN A 131 -10.98 -7.71 -15.96
CA GLN A 131 -10.44 -6.92 -17.07
C GLN A 131 -10.94 -5.47 -17.00
N GLU A 132 -12.24 -5.26 -16.83
CA GLU A 132 -12.85 -3.93 -16.69
C GLU A 132 -12.27 -3.16 -15.50
N TYR A 133 -12.13 -3.82 -14.33
CA TYR A 133 -11.51 -3.21 -13.16
C TYR A 133 -10.07 -2.74 -13.44
N ARG A 134 -9.25 -3.60 -14.06
CA ARG A 134 -7.86 -3.26 -14.44
C ARG A 134 -7.81 -2.10 -15.44
N GLU A 135 -8.72 -2.07 -16.40
CA GLU A 135 -8.80 -0.96 -17.34
C GLU A 135 -9.22 0.34 -16.65
N ASN A 136 -10.21 0.30 -15.76
CA ASN A 136 -10.67 1.47 -15.02
C ASN A 136 -9.55 2.04 -14.15
N GLU A 137 -8.85 1.22 -13.37
CA GLU A 137 -7.67 1.64 -12.61
C GLU A 137 -6.60 2.28 -13.52
N ARG A 138 -6.29 1.64 -14.66
CA ARG A 138 -5.32 2.18 -15.62
C ARG A 138 -5.75 3.56 -16.13
N ARG A 139 -7.02 3.72 -16.49
CA ARG A 139 -7.58 5.00 -16.98
C ARG A 139 -7.55 6.07 -15.89
N GLU A 140 -7.77 5.70 -14.62
CA GLU A 140 -7.66 6.64 -13.50
C GLU A 140 -6.23 7.06 -13.25
N LEU A 141 -5.28 6.12 -13.22
CA LEU A 141 -3.85 6.41 -13.09
C LEU A 141 -3.34 7.31 -14.23
N GLU A 142 -3.77 7.06 -15.47
CA GLU A 142 -3.45 7.91 -16.61
C GLU A 142 -4.04 9.33 -16.48
N ARG A 143 -5.28 9.45 -15.96
CA ARG A 143 -5.90 10.75 -15.68
C ARG A 143 -5.13 11.51 -14.59
N MET A 144 -4.77 10.85 -13.49
CA MET A 144 -3.98 11.44 -12.41
C MET A 144 -2.62 11.95 -12.93
N ARG A 145 -1.90 11.14 -13.71
CA ARG A 145 -0.62 11.54 -14.33
C ARG A 145 -0.76 12.75 -15.26
N LYS A 146 -1.87 12.88 -15.99
CA LYS A 146 -2.14 14.04 -16.85
C LYS A 146 -2.41 15.30 -16.04
N VAL A 147 -3.17 15.18 -14.95
CA VAL A 147 -3.44 16.30 -14.03
C VAL A 147 -2.16 16.77 -13.36
N ASP A 148 -1.29 15.86 -12.89
CA ASP A 148 0.01 16.22 -12.30
C ASP A 148 0.90 16.95 -13.30
N LYS A 149 1.00 16.47 -14.55
CA LYS A 149 1.76 17.16 -15.60
C LYS A 149 1.24 18.57 -15.87
N LYS A 150 -0.09 18.75 -15.89
CA LYS A 150 -0.71 20.07 -16.07
C LYS A 150 -0.44 20.98 -14.87
N ALA A 151 -0.61 20.48 -13.64
CA ALA A 151 -0.33 21.24 -12.42
C ALA A 151 1.15 21.64 -12.30
N MET A 152 2.08 20.76 -12.69
CA MET A 152 3.51 21.08 -12.77
C MET A 152 3.79 22.19 -13.80
N TRP A 153 3.14 22.15 -14.97
CA TRP A 153 3.27 23.19 -15.99
C TRP A 153 2.70 24.54 -15.53
N ASP A 154 1.50 24.53 -14.95
CA ASP A 154 0.83 25.74 -14.48
C ASP A 154 1.62 26.38 -13.31
N ASN A 155 2.13 25.59 -12.37
CA ASN A 155 2.99 26.08 -11.29
C ASN A 155 4.34 26.59 -11.80
N GLY A 156 4.94 25.92 -12.80
CA GLY A 156 6.18 26.38 -13.44
C GLY A 156 6.01 27.69 -14.22
N PHE A 157 4.85 27.88 -14.86
CA PHE A 157 4.49 29.13 -15.53
C PHE A 157 4.24 30.26 -14.52
N VAL A 158 3.59 29.99 -13.40
CA VAL A 158 3.41 30.97 -12.31
C VAL A 158 4.75 31.38 -11.70
N GLN A 159 5.66 30.43 -11.46
CA GLN A 159 6.98 30.72 -10.91
C GLN A 159 7.84 31.56 -11.88
N ASN A 160 7.80 31.25 -13.18
CA ASN A 160 8.48 32.05 -14.21
C ASN A 160 7.85 33.44 -14.37
N ASN A 161 6.52 33.57 -14.32
CA ASN A 161 5.85 34.88 -14.35
C ASN A 161 6.11 35.70 -13.09
N MET A 162 6.27 35.06 -11.93
CA MET A 162 6.61 35.74 -10.67
C MET A 162 8.07 36.23 -10.69
N LEU A 163 8.99 35.44 -11.24
CA LEU A 163 10.38 35.85 -11.48
C LEU A 163 10.46 37.01 -12.50
N GLY A 164 9.70 36.96 -13.59
CA GLY A 164 9.64 38.04 -14.59
C GLY A 164 9.08 39.36 -14.05
N LYS A 165 8.11 39.31 -13.14
CA LYS A 165 7.61 40.51 -12.42
C LYS A 165 8.64 41.06 -11.43
N LEU A 166 9.39 40.20 -10.75
CA LEU A 166 10.47 40.60 -9.84
C LEU A 166 11.66 41.26 -10.56
N THR A 167 11.98 40.83 -11.79
CA THR A 167 13.02 41.46 -12.60
C THR A 167 12.57 42.81 -13.15
N SER A 168 11.32 42.94 -13.63
CA SER A 168 10.83 44.24 -14.11
C SER A 168 10.75 45.29 -13.00
N TYR A 169 10.38 44.90 -11.78
CA TYR A 169 10.41 45.79 -10.62
C TYR A 169 11.83 46.25 -10.26
N LYS A 170 12.83 45.36 -10.40
CA LYS A 170 14.25 45.72 -10.17
C LYS A 170 14.81 46.65 -11.24
N ASP A 171 14.38 46.51 -12.49
CA ASP A 171 14.80 47.37 -13.59
C ASP A 171 14.15 48.76 -13.50
N GLN A 172 12.86 48.84 -13.12
CA GLN A 172 12.19 50.12 -12.85
C GLN A 172 12.84 50.91 -11.69
N MET A 173 13.23 50.23 -10.61
CA MET A 173 13.95 50.84 -9.49
C MET A 173 15.37 51.30 -9.87
N ARG A 174 16.00 50.67 -10.87
CA ARG A 174 17.32 51.10 -11.37
C ARG A 174 17.26 52.31 -12.30
N GLU A 175 16.16 52.47 -13.04
CA GLU A 175 15.94 53.64 -13.90
C GLU A 175 15.54 54.88 -13.09
N GLU A 176 14.77 54.73 -12.01
CA GLU A 176 14.39 55.86 -11.13
C GLU A 176 15.58 56.48 -10.38
N VAL A 177 16.61 55.70 -10.05
CA VAL A 177 17.81 56.17 -9.34
C VAL A 177 18.79 56.94 -10.24
N LYS A 178 18.60 56.95 -11.56
CA LYS A 178 19.53 57.58 -12.53
C LYS A 178 19.12 58.98 -13.02
N ARG A 179 18.09 59.62 -12.47
CA ARG A 179 17.84 61.05 -12.71
C ARG A 179 18.58 61.86 -11.64
N PRO A 180 19.71 62.53 -11.96
CA PRO A 180 20.39 63.40 -11.01
C PRO A 180 19.68 64.76 -10.95
N ASP A 181 19.47 65.25 -9.73
CA ASP A 181 19.07 66.62 -9.43
C ASP A 181 20.09 67.60 -10.02
N GLN A 182 19.66 68.33 -11.05
CA GLN A 182 20.20 69.64 -11.37
C GLN A 182 19.18 70.65 -10.87
N ASP A 183 19.51 71.32 -9.78
CA ASP A 183 19.39 72.77 -9.59
C ASP A 183 19.31 73.06 -8.09
N GLU A 184 20.39 73.63 -7.56
CA GLU A 184 20.33 74.84 -6.73
C GLU A 184 21.75 75.31 -6.42
N GLN A 185 22.21 76.25 -7.24
CA GLN A 185 23.31 77.15 -6.95
C GLN A 185 22.79 78.59 -7.07
N ILE A 186 23.11 79.41 -6.05
CA ILE A 186 23.20 80.88 -6.07
C ILE A 186 21.83 81.57 -5.93
N GLN A 187 21.55 82.49 -4.99
CA GLN A 187 22.35 83.38 -4.14
C GLN A 187 21.55 83.76 -2.89
#